data_AF-A0A6P6NYB9-F1
#
_entry.id   AF-A0A6P6NYB9-F1
#
_cell.length_a   1.000
_cell.length_b   1.000
_cell.length_c   1.000
_cell.angle_alpha   90.00
_cell.angle_beta   90.00
_cell.angle_gamma   90.00
#
_symmetry.space_group_name_H-M   'P 1'
#
loop_
_entity.id
_entity.type
_entity.pdbx_description
1 polymer ?
#
loop_
_entity_poly.entity_id
_entity_poly.type
_entity_poly.pdbx_seq_one_letter_code
_entity_poly.pdbx_strand_id
1 'polypeptide(L)'
;MSSSKSDITTNWIAGQKAARQILIMDSEVQRDGRVLDLTDDAWREDRLPYEDVTIPLSELPESEQDNGGSTESVKEQEMKWSDLALQSLHENTPNVGT
;
A
#
# COMPACT_ATOMS: atom_id res chain seq x y z
N MET A 1 14.78 -43.64 52.43
CA MET A 1 14.27 -43.67 51.04
C MET A 1 15.45 -43.55 50.10
N SER A 2 15.82 -44.64 49.42
CA SER A 2 16.94 -44.67 48.47
C SER A 2 16.34 -44.69 47.07
N SER A 3 16.29 -43.53 46.41
CA SER A 3 15.86 -43.47 45.02
C SER A 3 16.92 -44.12 44.15
N SER A 4 16.53 -45.10 43.33
CA SER A 4 17.45 -45.84 42.47
C SER A 4 18.06 -44.90 41.42
N LYS A 5 19.37 -45.01 41.22
CA LYS A 5 20.12 -44.19 40.25
C LYS A 5 19.60 -44.37 38.81
N SER A 6 18.99 -45.52 38.52
CA SER A 6 18.29 -45.82 37.26
C SER A 6 17.06 -44.94 37.01
N ASP A 7 16.30 -44.65 38.06
CA ASP A 7 15.03 -43.92 37.96
C ASP A 7 15.31 -42.43 37.73
N ILE A 8 16.36 -41.92 38.37
CA ILE A 8 16.82 -40.54 38.21
C ILE A 8 17.27 -40.28 36.76
N THR A 9 18.06 -41.18 36.18
CA THR A 9 18.53 -41.03 34.80
C THR A 9 17.40 -41.16 33.78
N THR A 10 16.49 -42.11 33.97
CA THR A 10 15.35 -42.33 33.06
C THR A 10 14.40 -41.13 33.08
N ASN A 11 14.09 -40.60 34.26
CA ASN A 11 13.23 -39.43 34.41
C ASN A 11 13.87 -38.16 33.82
N TRP A 12 15.20 -38.02 33.90
CA TRP A 12 15.92 -36.90 33.29
C TRP A 12 15.87 -36.95 31.76
N ILE A 13 16.06 -38.14 31.16
CA ILE A 13 15.97 -38.33 29.70
C ILE A 13 14.53 -38.14 29.22
N ALA A 14 13.53 -38.67 29.96
CA ALA A 14 12.13 -38.46 29.65
C ALA A 14 11.73 -36.98 29.75
N GLY A 15 12.22 -36.28 30.78
CA GLY A 15 12.04 -34.83 30.95
C GLY A 15 12.64 -34.02 29.81
N GLN A 16 13.82 -34.40 29.30
CA GLN A 16 14.42 -33.75 28.14
C GLN A 16 13.66 -34.01 26.83
N LYS A 17 13.16 -35.23 26.63
CA LYS A 17 12.36 -35.57 25.45
C LYS A 17 11.00 -34.85 25.46
N ALA A 18 10.37 -34.75 26.63
CA ALA A 18 9.15 -33.97 26.82
C ALA A 18 9.40 -32.47 26.62
N ALA A 19 10.50 -31.93 27.16
CA ALA A 19 10.88 -30.53 26.93
C ALA A 19 11.18 -30.22 25.46
N ARG A 20 11.80 -31.14 24.72
CA ARG A 20 12.00 -31.03 23.26
C ARG A 20 10.70 -31.07 22.46
N GLN A 21 9.68 -31.76 22.96
CA GLN A 21 8.37 -31.84 22.31
C GLN A 21 7.46 -30.65 22.68
N ILE A 22 7.64 -30.08 23.88
CA ILE A 22 6.90 -28.92 24.39
C ILE A 22 7.50 -27.61 23.86
N LEU A 23 8.81 -27.57 23.63
CA LEU A 23 9.47 -26.55 22.81
C LEU A 23 9.28 -26.90 21.34
N ILE A 24 8.03 -26.95 20.88
CA ILE A 24 7.80 -26.40 19.54
C ILE A 24 8.43 -25.03 19.60
N MET A 25 9.50 -24.84 18.83
CA MET A 25 10.32 -23.64 18.94
C MET A 25 9.37 -22.45 18.81
N ASP A 26 9.27 -21.58 19.82
CA ASP A 26 8.32 -20.45 19.78
C ASP A 26 8.60 -19.53 18.56
N SER A 27 9.77 -19.67 17.95
CA SER A 27 10.15 -19.03 16.69
C SER A 27 9.57 -19.68 15.42
N GLU A 28 9.07 -20.91 15.48
CA GLU A 28 8.53 -21.66 14.35
C GLU A 28 7.00 -21.83 14.46
N VAL A 29 6.28 -21.17 13.55
CA VAL A 29 4.82 -21.26 13.49
C VAL A 29 4.39 -22.67 13.05
N GLN A 30 3.56 -23.31 13.87
CA GLN A 30 2.89 -24.57 13.47
C GLN A 30 1.80 -24.24 12.46
N ARG A 31 1.93 -24.80 11.25
CA ARG A 31 0.92 -24.68 10.20
C ARG A 31 -0.09 -25.82 10.29
N ASP A 32 -1.36 -25.53 10.02
CA ASP A 32 -2.38 -26.57 9.92
C ASP A 32 -2.14 -27.42 8.67
N GLY A 33 -1.78 -28.69 8.89
CA GLY A 33 -1.49 -29.64 7.82
C GLY A 33 -2.68 -29.87 6.88
N ARG A 34 -3.92 -29.73 7.36
CA ARG A 34 -5.12 -29.89 6.51
C ARG A 34 -5.26 -28.75 5.51
N VAL A 35 -4.92 -27.52 5.92
CA VAL A 35 -4.92 -26.36 5.01
C VAL A 35 -3.85 -26.54 3.94
N LEU A 36 -2.68 -27.05 4.31
CA LEU A 36 -1.62 -27.34 3.34
C LEU A 36 -2.00 -28.45 2.35
N ASP A 37 -2.76 -29.46 2.77
CA ASP A 37 -3.20 -30.54 1.87
C ASP A 37 -4.31 -30.09 0.89
N LEU A 38 -5.12 -29.10 1.27
CA LEU A 38 -6.21 -28.58 0.46
C LEU A 38 -5.77 -27.53 -0.56
N THR A 39 -4.71 -26.78 -0.28
CA THR A 39 -4.19 -25.74 -1.19
C THR A 39 -3.26 -26.37 -2.23
N ASP A 40 -3.55 -26.19 -3.52
CA ASP A 40 -2.66 -26.60 -4.61
C ASP A 40 -1.58 -25.55 -4.90
N ASP A 41 -0.60 -25.92 -5.71
CA ASP A 41 0.53 -25.03 -6.00
C ASP A 41 0.12 -23.81 -6.85
N ALA A 42 -0.92 -23.94 -7.66
CA ALA A 42 -1.46 -22.82 -8.42
C ALA A 42 -2.03 -21.73 -7.50
N TRP A 43 -2.79 -22.11 -6.47
CA TRP A 43 -3.34 -21.18 -5.49
C TRP A 43 -2.25 -20.61 -4.55
N ARG A 44 -1.21 -21.38 -4.24
CA ARG A 44 -0.06 -20.87 -3.44
C ARG A 44 0.67 -19.73 -4.12
N GLU A 45 0.83 -19.83 -5.43
CA GLU A 45 1.58 -18.85 -6.23
C GLU A 45 0.68 -17.75 -6.81
N ASP A 46 -0.63 -17.85 -6.63
CA ASP A 46 -1.60 -16.88 -7.12
C ASP A 46 -1.38 -15.51 -6.47
N ARG A 47 -1.45 -14.46 -7.28
CA ARG A 47 -1.26 -13.07 -6.86
C ARG A 47 -2.38 -12.22 -7.44
N LEU A 48 -2.99 -11.41 -6.58
CA LEU A 48 -3.98 -10.45 -7.04
C LEU A 48 -3.35 -9.47 -8.04
N PRO A 49 -4.08 -9.09 -9.10
CA PRO A 49 -3.63 -8.06 -10.02
C PRO A 49 -3.53 -6.70 -9.31
N TYR A 50 -2.73 -5.80 -9.90
CA TYR A 50 -2.76 -4.40 -9.51
C TYR A 50 -4.01 -3.75 -10.12
N GLU A 51 -4.89 -3.25 -9.25
CA GLU A 51 -6.07 -2.50 -9.65
C GLU A 51 -5.79 -1.01 -9.56
N ASP A 52 -6.27 -0.26 -10.55
CA ASP A 52 -6.14 1.19 -10.57
C ASP A 52 -7.13 1.86 -9.60
N VAL A 53 -6.67 2.93 -8.96
CA VAL A 53 -7.54 3.77 -8.12
C VAL A 53 -8.24 4.80 -9.00
N THR A 54 -9.55 4.99 -8.81
CA THR A 54 -10.28 6.06 -9.48
C THR A 54 -9.87 7.41 -8.90
N ILE A 55 -9.16 8.22 -9.70
CA ILE A 55 -8.72 9.56 -9.30
C ILE A 55 -9.66 10.62 -9.92
N PRO A 56 -10.19 11.57 -9.14
CA PRO A 56 -10.99 12.67 -9.68
C PRO A 56 -10.10 13.62 -10.49
N LEU A 57 -10.19 13.51 -11.84
CA LEU A 57 -9.35 14.29 -12.76
C LEU A 57 -9.48 15.81 -12.56
N SER A 58 -10.65 16.29 -12.10
CA SER A 58 -10.88 17.71 -11.82
C SER A 58 -9.99 18.26 -10.69
N GLU A 59 -9.51 17.39 -9.79
CA GLU A 59 -8.62 17.75 -8.68
C GLU A 59 -7.13 17.63 -9.05
N LEU A 60 -6.84 17.11 -10.25
CA LEU A 60 -5.48 17.04 -10.77
C LEU A 60 -5.15 18.32 -11.57
N PRO A 61 -3.87 18.70 -11.63
CA PRO A 61 -3.41 19.73 -12.55
C PRO A 61 -3.49 19.25 -14.00
N GLU A 62 -3.62 20.18 -14.95
CA GLU A 62 -3.62 19.87 -16.38
C GLU A 62 -2.29 19.23 -16.83
N SER A 63 -2.39 18.21 -17.68
CA SER A 63 -1.23 17.43 -18.16
C SER A 63 -0.33 18.22 -19.12
N GLU A 64 -0.91 19.19 -19.83
CA GLU A 64 -0.31 19.90 -20.97
C GLU A 64 0.35 21.25 -20.57
N GLN A 65 0.83 21.39 -19.34
CA GLN A 65 1.54 22.59 -18.91
C GLN A 65 2.97 22.60 -19.49
N ASP A 66 3.09 22.91 -20.78
CA ASP A 66 4.36 23.09 -21.53
C ASP A 66 5.27 24.18 -20.93
N ASN A 67 4.74 25.01 -20.03
CA ASN A 67 5.49 26.11 -19.42
C ASN A 67 5.39 26.11 -17.88
N GLY A 68 5.65 24.96 -17.24
CA GLY A 68 6.04 24.87 -15.82
C GLY A 68 5.20 25.68 -14.82
N GLY A 69 3.89 25.80 -15.03
CA GLY A 69 3.11 26.83 -14.38
C GLY A 69 1.64 26.49 -14.23
N SER A 70 1.31 25.65 -13.25
CA SER A 70 0.36 25.86 -12.16
C SER A 70 0.21 24.56 -11.38
N THR A 71 0.53 24.53 -10.09
CA THR A 71 0.23 23.40 -9.19
C THR A 71 -1.25 23.29 -8.83
N GLU A 72 -2.09 24.03 -9.54
CA GLU A 72 -3.51 24.21 -9.28
C GLU A 72 -4.32 23.18 -10.07
N SER A 73 -5.40 22.68 -9.46
CA SER A 73 -6.30 21.74 -10.11
C SER A 73 -7.15 22.40 -11.19
N VAL A 74 -7.60 21.61 -12.17
CA VAL A 74 -8.54 22.07 -13.23
C VAL A 74 -9.74 22.80 -12.62
N LYS A 75 -10.32 22.22 -11.56
CA LYS A 75 -11.48 22.79 -10.86
C LYS A 75 -11.20 24.18 -10.29
N GLU A 76 -10.03 24.40 -9.72
CA GLU A 76 -9.65 25.69 -9.14
C GLU A 76 -9.44 26.76 -10.23
N GLN A 77 -8.86 26.36 -11.37
CA GLN A 77 -8.67 27.24 -12.51
C GLN A 77 -10.00 27.71 -13.12
N GLU A 78 -10.99 26.81 -13.24
CA GLU A 78 -12.33 27.15 -13.72
C GLU A 78 -13.08 28.14 -12.82
N MET A 79 -12.75 28.16 -11.52
CA MET A 79 -13.35 29.10 -10.56
C MET A 79 -12.73 30.50 -10.62
N LYS A 80 -11.63 30.70 -11.36
CA LYS A 80 -11.00 32.01 -11.51
C LYS A 80 -11.74 32.84 -12.54
N TRP A 81 -12.06 34.08 -12.16
CA TRP A 81 -12.55 35.06 -13.11
C TRP A 81 -11.36 35.73 -13.80
N SER A 82 -11.08 35.31 -15.04
CA SER A 82 -9.96 35.81 -15.84
C SER A 82 -10.33 36.97 -16.77
N ASP A 83 -11.60 37.32 -16.87
CA ASP A 83 -12.06 38.42 -17.72
C ASP A 83 -11.89 39.78 -17.02
N LEU A 84 -11.03 40.61 -17.61
CA LEU A 84 -10.69 41.95 -17.12
C LEU A 84 -11.32 43.07 -17.98
N ALA A 85 -12.13 42.73 -19.01
CA ALA A 85 -12.76 43.70 -19.93
C ALA A 85 -11.81 44.72 -20.59
N LEU A 86 -10.50 44.40 -20.69
CA LEU A 86 -9.47 45.31 -21.22
C LEU A 86 -9.66 45.66 -22.70
N GLN A 87 -10.45 44.88 -23.44
CA GLN A 87 -10.80 45.14 -24.83
C GLN A 87 -11.44 46.54 -25.01
N SER A 88 -12.20 46.99 -24.00
CA SER A 88 -12.85 48.31 -23.97
C SER A 88 -11.86 49.47 -24.04
N LEU A 89 -10.60 49.27 -23.64
CA LEU A 89 -9.56 50.31 -23.67
C LEU A 89 -9.01 50.54 -25.08
N HIS A 90 -9.00 49.54 -25.95
CA HIS A 90 -8.47 49.68 -27.32
C HIS A 90 -9.37 50.53 -28.22
N GLU A 91 -10.68 50.48 -28.04
CA GLU A 91 -11.66 51.23 -28.85
C GLU A 91 -11.65 52.74 -28.55
N ASN A 92 -11.09 53.15 -27.41
CA ASN A 92 -11.11 54.55 -26.97
C ASN A 92 -9.83 55.32 -27.33
N THR A 93 -8.91 54.70 -28.10
CA THR A 93 -7.80 55.44 -28.71
C THR A 93 -8.33 56.13 -29.96
N PRO A 94 -8.42 57.48 -30.00
CA PRO A 94 -8.88 58.15 -31.20
C PRO A 94 -7.94 57.78 -32.35
N ASN A 95 -8.51 57.23 -33.43
CA ASN A 95 -7.90 57.18 -34.74
C ASN A 95 -7.47 58.60 -35.12
N VAL A 96 -6.23 58.97 -34.79
CA VAL A 96 -5.57 60.14 -35.32
C VAL A 96 -5.21 59.78 -36.76
N GLY A 97 -6.18 60.04 -37.65
CA GLY A 97 -6.02 59.88 -39.08
C GLY A 97 -4.84 60.69 -39.59
N THR A 98 -4.04 60.04 -40.44
CA THR A 98 -3.01 60.64 -41.30
C THR A 98 -3.61 61.64 -42.28
#